data_AF-A0AAE1Q4U1-F1
#
_entry.id   AF-A0AAE1Q4U1-F1
#
_cell.length_a   1.000
_cell.length_b   1.000
_cell.length_c   1.000
_cell.angle_alpha   90.00
_cell.angle_beta   90.00
_cell.angle_gamma   90.00
#
_symmetry.space_group_name_H-M   'P 1'
#
loop_
_entity.id
_entity.type
_entity.pdbx_description
1 polymer ?
#
loop_
_entity_poly.entity_id
_entity_poly.type
_entity_poly.pdbx_seq_one_letter_code
_entity_poly.pdbx_strand_id
1 'polypeptide(L)'
;MFSSCINFYSFKPLKMLRSIGQGVTRLLPVVCPTTHMAKAAVRVIEGRSVTKLLYEVRRIQWITTCKTMRCEVAEEEEEGEGEKKEDNIPPEKNRRQIIPVETSIKYMQSDAYKTTYGDEPVWVKYRRNFKGGLPPTKTRKTCIRDGILATGNPCPVCRDEFLVVEYRNLELIKQFISPFNGAVLPPLKTNICQKQHRRLLVAVNKARDYGLLTYDVPHRHYDYSEYYQPQQQDDTTEAGR
;
A
#
# COMPACT_ATOMS: atom_id res chain seq x y z
N MET A 1 60.74 -20.32 -6.49
CA MET A 1 60.84 -19.33 -7.59
C MET A 1 59.83 -19.70 -8.66
N PHE A 2 58.73 -18.95 -8.80
CA PHE A 2 57.81 -18.88 -9.96
C PHE A 2 56.81 -17.77 -9.60
N SER A 3 57.19 -16.52 -9.81
CA SER A 3 56.93 -15.72 -11.03
C SER A 3 55.50 -15.18 -11.06
N SER A 4 55.34 -14.00 -10.47
CA SER A 4 54.09 -13.23 -10.43
C SER A 4 53.92 -12.44 -11.72
N CYS A 5 52.88 -12.72 -12.50
CA CYS A 5 52.54 -11.91 -13.67
C CYS A 5 51.40 -10.92 -13.35
N ILE A 6 51.73 -9.64 -13.46
CA ILE A 6 50.85 -8.49 -13.22
C ILE A 6 49.92 -8.31 -14.42
N ASN A 7 48.60 -8.32 -14.20
CA ASN A 7 47.64 -7.99 -15.26
C ASN A 7 47.49 -6.46 -15.39
N PHE A 8 48.02 -5.93 -16.48
CA PHE A 8 48.01 -4.50 -16.80
C PHE A 8 46.64 -4.06 -17.35
N TYR A 9 46.12 -2.92 -16.89
CA TYR A 9 44.94 -2.28 -17.45
C TYR A 9 45.19 -1.88 -18.93
N SER A 10 44.20 -2.12 -19.81
CA SER A 10 44.21 -1.57 -21.17
C SER A 10 42.95 -0.73 -21.42
N PHE A 11 43.12 0.58 -21.31
CA PHE A 11 42.15 1.60 -21.74
C PHE A 11 42.10 1.61 -23.28
N LYS A 12 40.91 1.70 -23.90
CA LYS A 12 40.76 2.05 -25.32
C LYS A 12 39.78 3.22 -25.51
N PRO A 13 40.07 4.16 -26.43
CA PRO A 13 39.51 5.51 -26.38
C PRO A 13 38.21 5.68 -27.17
N LEU A 14 37.44 6.72 -26.80
CA LEU A 14 36.43 7.32 -27.67
C LEU A 14 37.08 7.86 -28.95
N LYS A 15 36.37 7.77 -30.08
CA LYS A 15 36.56 8.66 -31.24
C LYS A 15 35.27 9.43 -31.50
N MET A 16 35.44 10.69 -31.90
CA MET A 16 34.41 11.72 -32.03
C MET A 16 34.54 12.35 -33.43
N LEU A 17 33.46 12.98 -33.94
CA LEU A 17 33.43 13.86 -35.15
C LEU A 17 33.60 13.09 -36.49
N ARG A 18 33.12 13.49 -37.68
CA ARG A 18 32.50 14.72 -38.29
C ARG A 18 31.71 14.24 -39.55
N SER A 19 30.77 14.94 -40.23
CA SER A 19 29.91 16.13 -39.95
C SER A 19 29.11 16.56 -41.22
N ILE A 20 28.02 17.34 -41.07
CA ILE A 20 27.40 18.27 -42.07
C ILE A 20 26.46 17.69 -43.17
N GLY A 21 25.37 18.44 -43.44
CA GLY A 21 24.42 18.28 -44.55
C GLY A 21 22.96 18.57 -44.11
N GLN A 22 22.57 19.81 -43.77
CA GLN A 22 22.11 20.91 -44.63
C GLN A 22 20.84 20.65 -45.48
N GLY A 23 19.83 21.51 -45.29
CA GLY A 23 18.69 21.72 -46.21
C GLY A 23 17.45 20.83 -45.98
N VAL A 24 16.22 21.23 -46.31
CA VAL A 24 15.67 22.54 -46.75
C VAL A 24 14.22 22.66 -46.22
N THR A 25 13.75 23.89 -46.01
CA THR A 25 12.36 24.22 -45.63
C THR A 25 11.33 23.86 -46.70
N ARG A 26 10.12 23.46 -46.28
CA ARG A 26 8.87 23.73 -47.02
C ARG A 26 7.65 23.71 -46.10
N LEU A 27 7.13 24.91 -45.83
CA LEU A 27 5.73 25.11 -45.45
C LEU A 27 4.88 25.12 -46.74
N LEU A 28 3.64 24.65 -46.68
CA LEU A 28 2.43 25.34 -47.15
C LEU A 28 1.17 24.60 -46.59
N PRO A 29 0.01 25.26 -46.46
CA PRO A 29 -1.10 24.82 -45.60
C PRO A 29 -2.29 24.18 -46.35
N VAL A 30 -3.26 23.65 -45.60
CA VAL A 30 -4.63 23.33 -46.09
C VAL A 30 -5.69 23.91 -45.14
N VAL A 31 -6.82 24.35 -45.72
CA VAL A 31 -7.78 25.36 -45.22
C VAL A 31 -9.20 24.91 -45.70
N CYS A 32 -10.35 25.11 -45.01
CA CYS A 32 -10.66 26.09 -43.97
C CYS A 32 -11.44 25.65 -42.68
N PRO A 33 -12.79 25.57 -42.63
CA PRO A 33 -13.48 26.62 -41.85
C PRO A 33 -14.39 26.17 -40.70
N THR A 34 -14.60 27.08 -39.74
CA THR A 34 -15.94 27.58 -39.37
C THR A 34 -15.87 28.96 -38.72
N THR A 35 -16.71 29.88 -39.20
CA THR A 35 -17.14 31.13 -38.56
C THR A 35 -18.05 30.83 -37.35
N HIS A 36 -18.41 31.71 -36.41
CA HIS A 36 -18.44 33.18 -36.37
C HIS A 36 -18.37 33.65 -34.90
N MET A 37 -17.89 34.88 -34.62
CA MET A 37 -17.91 35.48 -33.28
C MET A 37 -19.25 36.16 -32.96
N ALA A 38 -19.66 36.16 -31.69
CA ALA A 38 -20.72 37.05 -31.20
C ALA A 38 -20.39 37.55 -29.78
N LYS A 39 -20.23 38.87 -29.64
CA LYS A 39 -20.13 39.56 -28.34
C LYS A 39 -21.54 40.00 -27.90
N ALA A 40 -21.87 39.82 -26.63
CA ALA A 40 -22.87 40.59 -25.90
C ALA A 40 -22.34 40.75 -24.47
N ALA A 41 -21.93 41.95 -24.03
CA ALA A 41 -22.76 43.10 -23.68
C ALA A 41 -23.49 42.89 -22.34
N VAL A 42 -22.94 43.52 -21.29
CA VAL A 42 -23.48 43.52 -19.93
C VAL A 42 -24.71 44.43 -19.84
N ARG A 43 -25.77 43.96 -19.17
CA ARG A 43 -26.75 44.83 -18.52
C ARG A 43 -27.21 44.21 -17.21
N VAL A 44 -27.04 44.98 -16.14
CA VAL A 44 -27.71 44.78 -14.85
C VAL A 44 -29.08 45.46 -14.94
N ILE A 45 -30.12 44.83 -14.38
CA ILE A 45 -31.26 45.45 -13.68
C ILE A 45 -32.06 44.31 -13.00
N GLU A 46 -32.72 44.64 -11.89
CA GLU A 46 -33.32 43.73 -10.93
C GLU A 46 -34.61 43.06 -11.42
N GLY A 47 -34.97 41.92 -10.82
CA GLY A 47 -36.26 41.28 -11.03
C GLY A 47 -36.39 39.92 -10.34
N ARG A 48 -37.23 39.84 -9.30
CA ARG A 48 -37.64 38.56 -8.69
C ARG A 48 -38.39 37.71 -9.71
N SER A 49 -38.01 36.44 -9.90
CA SER A 49 -38.98 35.40 -10.25
C SER A 49 -38.49 34.01 -9.84
N VAL A 50 -39.43 33.21 -9.33
CA VAL A 50 -39.23 31.86 -8.82
C VAL A 50 -39.09 30.87 -9.97
N THR A 51 -37.96 30.17 -10.10
CA THR A 51 -37.88 28.78 -10.63
C THR A 51 -36.42 28.28 -10.71
N LYS A 52 -35.99 27.43 -9.76
CA LYS A 52 -35.08 26.27 -9.97
C LYS A 52 -34.78 25.46 -8.69
N LEU A 53 -35.82 25.19 -7.88
CA LEU A 53 -35.78 24.15 -6.83
C LEU A 53 -35.93 22.74 -7.43
N LEU A 54 -35.16 22.41 -8.47
CA LEU A 54 -35.22 21.12 -9.19
C LEU A 54 -33.84 20.61 -9.66
N TYR A 55 -32.80 20.77 -8.84
CA TYR A 55 -31.53 20.06 -9.08
C TYR A 55 -30.80 19.56 -7.81
N GLU A 56 -31.47 19.50 -6.66
CA GLU A 56 -30.86 19.07 -5.37
C GLU A 56 -31.72 18.04 -4.60
N VAL A 57 -32.44 17.17 -5.32
CA VAL A 57 -33.21 16.04 -4.71
C VAL A 57 -32.94 14.72 -5.44
N ARG A 58 -31.69 14.48 -5.84
CA ARG A 58 -31.28 13.21 -6.47
C ARG A 58 -29.94 12.65 -5.98
N ARG A 59 -29.60 12.96 -4.71
CA ARG A 59 -28.35 12.51 -4.06
C ARG A 59 -28.51 11.96 -2.62
N ILE A 60 -29.75 11.77 -2.15
CA ILE A 60 -30.04 11.30 -0.77
C ILE A 60 -30.69 9.89 -0.75
N GLN A 61 -31.19 9.41 -1.90
CA GLN A 61 -31.86 8.10 -2.00
C GLN A 61 -30.88 6.92 -2.24
N TRP A 62 -29.79 6.86 -1.48
CA TRP A 62 -28.83 5.73 -1.49
C TRP A 62 -28.35 5.30 -0.09
N ILE A 63 -28.91 5.86 0.98
CA ILE A 63 -28.44 5.63 2.37
C ILE A 63 -29.36 4.67 3.16
N THR A 64 -30.60 4.42 2.71
CA THR A 64 -31.65 3.79 3.53
C THR A 64 -31.84 2.28 3.39
N THR A 65 -30.93 1.54 2.73
CA THR A 65 -30.91 0.06 2.79
C THR A 65 -29.51 -0.54 2.94
N CYS A 66 -28.67 0.03 3.81
CA CYS A 66 -27.54 -0.74 4.35
C CYS A 66 -27.96 -1.42 5.67
N LYS A 67 -28.66 -2.55 5.51
CA LYS A 67 -28.97 -3.50 6.58
C LYS A 67 -27.69 -3.82 7.35
N THR A 68 -27.75 -3.86 8.68
CA THR A 68 -26.64 -4.11 9.60
C THR A 68 -25.68 -5.19 9.11
N MET A 69 -24.62 -4.78 8.41
CA MET A 69 -23.49 -5.66 8.09
C MET A 69 -22.69 -5.86 9.36
N ARG A 70 -23.01 -6.95 10.06
CA ARG A 70 -22.00 -7.64 10.84
C ARG A 70 -20.92 -8.08 9.84
N CYS A 71 -19.74 -7.47 9.89
CA CYS A 71 -18.59 -7.90 9.10
C CYS A 71 -18.08 -9.22 9.65
N GLU A 72 -18.81 -10.30 9.39
CA GLU A 72 -18.26 -11.64 9.43
C GLU A 72 -17.20 -11.70 8.34
N VAL A 73 -15.96 -11.99 8.75
CA VAL A 73 -14.87 -12.23 7.81
C VAL A 73 -15.21 -13.56 7.16
N ALA A 74 -15.88 -13.50 6.00
CA ALA A 74 -15.92 -14.62 5.09
C ALA A 74 -14.47 -14.96 4.75
N GLU A 75 -13.99 -16.09 5.26
CA GLU A 75 -12.79 -16.70 4.73
C GLU A 75 -13.17 -17.16 3.33
N GLU A 76 -12.70 -16.41 2.32
CA GLU A 76 -12.81 -16.79 0.92
C GLU A 76 -11.93 -18.04 0.71
N GLU A 77 -12.48 -19.20 1.07
CA GLU A 77 -12.06 -20.49 0.55
C GLU A 77 -12.31 -20.44 -0.96
N GLU A 78 -11.26 -20.08 -1.72
CA GLU A 78 -11.22 -20.28 -3.16
C GLU A 78 -11.21 -21.79 -3.43
N GLU A 79 -12.36 -22.45 -3.29
CA GLU A 79 -12.64 -23.79 -3.83
C GLU A 79 -12.69 -23.71 -5.37
N GLY A 80 -11.51 -23.45 -5.95
CA GLY A 80 -11.29 -23.60 -7.36
C GLY A 80 -11.26 -25.07 -7.72
N GLU A 81 -12.41 -25.61 -8.14
CA GLU A 81 -12.50 -26.85 -8.94
C GLU A 81 -11.85 -26.63 -10.31
N GLY A 82 -10.53 -26.43 -10.32
CA GLY A 82 -9.69 -26.37 -11.51
C GLY A 82 -9.13 -27.75 -11.80
N GLU A 83 -9.39 -28.26 -13.01
CA GLU A 83 -8.85 -29.52 -13.50
C GLU A 83 -7.34 -29.65 -13.21
N LYS A 84 -6.96 -30.72 -12.50
CA LYS A 84 -5.57 -30.98 -12.13
C LYS A 84 -4.77 -31.41 -13.37
N LYS A 85 -4.28 -30.43 -14.12
CA LYS A 85 -3.07 -30.63 -14.92
C LYS A 85 -1.90 -30.81 -13.95
N GLU A 86 -1.32 -32.01 -13.96
CA GLU A 86 -0.12 -32.33 -13.21
C GLU A 86 1.10 -31.66 -13.87
N ASP A 87 1.16 -30.35 -13.74
CA ASP A 87 2.34 -29.57 -14.10
C ASP A 87 3.52 -30.04 -13.25
N ASN A 88 4.62 -30.43 -13.91
CA ASN A 88 5.88 -30.83 -13.25
C ASN A 88 6.58 -29.61 -12.62
N ILE A 89 5.98 -29.04 -11.58
CA ILE A 89 6.45 -27.84 -10.88
C ILE A 89 7.49 -28.24 -9.83
N PRO A 90 8.72 -27.67 -9.85
CA PRO A 90 9.72 -27.93 -8.82
C PRO A 90 9.21 -27.56 -7.42
N PRO A 91 9.41 -28.43 -6.39
CA PRO A 91 8.83 -28.23 -5.06
C PRO A 91 9.23 -26.90 -4.42
N GLU A 92 10.49 -26.46 -4.62
CA GLU A 92 11.04 -25.20 -4.12
C GLU A 92 10.24 -23.94 -4.50
N LYS A 93 9.45 -23.99 -5.58
CA LYS A 93 8.66 -22.88 -6.12
C LYS A 93 7.18 -22.98 -5.78
N ASN A 94 6.73 -24.10 -5.21
CA ASN A 94 5.33 -24.39 -4.95
C ASN A 94 4.88 -23.66 -3.67
N ARG A 95 3.84 -22.85 -3.77
CA ARG A 95 3.24 -22.05 -2.70
C ARG A 95 1.72 -22.28 -2.63
N ARG A 96 1.25 -23.46 -3.07
CA ARG A 96 -0.16 -23.89 -3.02
C ARG A 96 -0.57 -24.39 -1.63
N GLN A 97 0.35 -24.94 -0.84
CA GLN A 97 0.04 -25.39 0.51
C GLN A 97 -0.24 -24.21 1.44
N ILE A 98 -1.40 -24.23 2.10
CA ILE A 98 -1.76 -23.29 3.16
C ILE A 98 -1.05 -23.74 4.44
N ILE A 99 -0.30 -22.83 5.07
CA ILE A 99 0.45 -23.10 6.30
C ILE A 99 -0.28 -22.41 7.46
N PRO A 100 -0.67 -23.14 8.52
CA PRO A 100 -1.35 -22.55 9.66
C PRO A 100 -0.37 -21.72 10.52
N VAL A 101 -0.88 -20.69 11.18
CA VAL A 101 -0.04 -19.75 11.96
C VAL A 101 0.75 -20.42 13.06
N GLU A 102 0.21 -21.45 13.70
CA GLU A 102 0.92 -22.17 14.76
C GLU A 102 2.26 -22.74 14.27
N THR A 103 2.31 -23.23 13.03
CA THR A 103 3.55 -23.68 12.39
C THR A 103 4.49 -22.51 12.12
N SER A 104 3.96 -21.34 11.76
CA SER A 104 4.76 -20.10 11.60
C SER A 104 5.38 -19.63 12.93
N ILE A 105 4.62 -19.66 14.02
CA ILE A 105 5.12 -19.31 15.37
C ILE A 105 6.16 -20.32 15.85
N LYS A 106 5.88 -21.63 15.72
CA LYS A 106 6.84 -22.71 16.03
C LYS A 106 8.13 -22.57 15.21
N TYR A 107 8.04 -22.15 13.95
CA TYR A 107 9.21 -21.88 13.10
C TYR A 107 10.03 -20.68 13.59
N MET A 108 9.40 -19.57 13.99
CA MET A 108 10.11 -18.40 14.55
C MET A 108 10.93 -18.74 15.80
N GLN A 109 10.39 -19.64 16.63
CA GLN A 109 11.04 -20.14 17.85
C GLN A 109 12.10 -21.21 17.59
N SER A 110 12.23 -21.72 16.35
CA SER A 110 13.15 -22.81 16.02
C SER A 110 14.58 -22.34 15.77
N ASP A 111 15.54 -23.20 16.08
CA ASP A 111 16.96 -22.96 15.79
C ASP A 111 17.22 -22.70 14.30
N ALA A 112 16.43 -23.31 13.40
CA ALA A 112 16.54 -23.09 11.95
C ALA A 112 16.30 -21.63 11.55
N TYR A 113 15.31 -20.96 12.16
CA TYR A 113 15.07 -19.54 11.93
C TYR A 113 16.25 -18.71 12.48
N LYS A 114 16.71 -19.01 13.70
CA LYS A 114 17.85 -18.33 14.34
C LYS A 114 19.15 -18.50 13.56
N THR A 115 19.44 -19.66 12.98
CA THR A 115 20.60 -19.89 12.11
C THR A 115 20.50 -19.11 10.80
N THR A 116 19.31 -19.01 10.21
CA THR A 116 19.10 -18.33 8.92
C THR A 116 19.16 -16.81 9.04
N TYR A 117 18.46 -16.26 10.04
CA TYR A 117 18.26 -14.82 10.21
C TYR A 117 19.13 -14.22 11.32
N GLY A 118 19.34 -14.92 12.43
CA GLY A 118 19.99 -14.37 13.62
C GLY A 118 19.09 -13.36 14.32
N ASP A 119 19.69 -12.36 14.95
CA ASP A 119 18.99 -11.30 15.68
C ASP A 119 18.51 -10.14 14.76
N GLU A 120 18.85 -10.19 13.46
CA GLU A 120 18.44 -9.20 12.47
C GLU A 120 17.02 -9.45 11.94
N PRO A 121 16.23 -8.39 11.64
CA PRO A 121 14.91 -8.57 11.03
C PRO A 121 14.99 -9.11 9.60
N VAL A 122 14.05 -9.98 9.25
CA VAL A 122 14.01 -10.82 8.03
C VAL A 122 14.36 -10.09 6.72
N TRP A 123 14.00 -8.82 6.59
CA TRP A 123 14.15 -8.04 5.36
C TRP A 123 15.55 -7.41 5.18
N VAL A 124 16.45 -7.45 6.18
CA VAL A 124 17.78 -6.82 6.12
C VAL A 124 18.72 -7.51 5.13
N LYS A 125 18.77 -8.85 5.16
CA LYS A 125 19.61 -9.66 4.25
C LYS A 125 19.11 -9.67 2.80
N TYR A 126 18.06 -8.90 2.48
CA TYR A 126 17.42 -8.89 1.18
C TYR A 126 17.80 -7.67 0.32
N ARG A 127 18.34 -7.93 -0.86
CA ARG A 127 18.57 -6.91 -1.90
C ARG A 127 17.68 -7.14 -3.12
N ARG A 128 16.99 -6.08 -3.55
CA ARG A 128 16.14 -6.08 -4.74
C ARG A 128 16.95 -5.68 -5.98
N ASN A 129 16.78 -6.42 -7.07
CA ASN A 129 17.37 -6.09 -8.37
C ASN A 129 16.48 -5.07 -9.10
N PHE A 130 17.07 -3.97 -9.56
CA PHE A 130 16.47 -2.95 -10.42
C PHE A 130 17.55 -2.28 -11.27
N LYS A 131 17.15 -1.54 -12.32
CA LYS A 131 18.09 -0.86 -13.24
C LYS A 131 18.43 0.54 -12.72
N GLY A 132 19.71 0.89 -12.75
CA GLY A 132 20.21 2.21 -12.34
C GLY A 132 20.43 2.33 -10.82
N GLY A 133 20.83 3.53 -10.37
CA GLY A 133 21.13 3.79 -8.96
C GLY A 133 19.90 4.00 -8.06
N LEU A 134 18.79 4.46 -8.63
CA LEU A 134 17.55 4.73 -7.88
C LEU A 134 16.52 3.61 -8.05
N PRO A 135 15.91 3.10 -6.96
CA PRO A 135 14.85 2.11 -7.04
C PRO A 135 13.57 2.72 -7.64
N PRO A 136 12.74 1.93 -8.33
CA PRO A 136 11.43 2.39 -8.78
C PRO A 136 10.54 2.69 -7.57
N THR A 137 9.77 3.79 -7.64
CA THR A 137 8.93 4.35 -6.56
C THR A 137 7.99 3.32 -5.90
N LYS A 138 7.58 2.29 -6.64
CA LYS A 138 6.70 1.21 -6.16
C LYS A 138 7.37 -0.15 -6.31
N THR A 139 7.12 -1.05 -5.35
CA THR A 139 7.52 -2.47 -5.48
C THR A 139 6.61 -3.21 -6.45
N ARG A 140 6.99 -4.43 -6.87
CA ARG A 140 6.16 -5.29 -7.74
C ARG A 140 4.81 -5.63 -7.07
N LYS A 141 3.74 -5.78 -7.86
CA LYS A 141 2.38 -6.06 -7.37
C LYS A 141 2.32 -7.33 -6.49
N THR A 142 2.75 -8.47 -7.03
CA THR A 142 2.86 -9.75 -6.33
C THR A 142 4.18 -10.43 -6.66
N CYS A 143 4.55 -11.44 -5.86
CA CYS A 143 5.68 -12.32 -6.11
C CYS A 143 5.23 -13.73 -6.52
N ILE A 144 4.09 -14.16 -5.96
CA ILE A 144 3.39 -15.41 -6.26
C ILE A 144 2.32 -15.12 -7.34
N ARG A 145 2.12 -16.09 -8.23
CA ARG A 145 1.03 -16.19 -9.22
C ARG A 145 0.55 -17.64 -9.21
N ASP A 146 -0.75 -17.86 -9.08
CA ASP A 146 -1.38 -19.19 -9.27
C ASP A 146 -0.75 -20.30 -8.39
N GLY A 147 -0.40 -19.90 -7.15
CA GLY A 147 0.27 -20.76 -6.18
C GLY A 147 1.75 -21.05 -6.47
N ILE A 148 2.40 -20.35 -7.40
CA ILE A 148 3.79 -20.59 -7.83
C ILE A 148 4.63 -19.30 -7.72
N LEU A 149 5.91 -19.43 -7.39
CA LEU A 149 6.88 -18.33 -7.44
C LEU A 149 7.23 -17.93 -8.89
N ALA A 150 6.51 -16.92 -9.40
CA ALA A 150 6.74 -16.34 -10.72
C ALA A 150 8.00 -15.47 -10.83
N THR A 151 8.70 -15.16 -9.71
CA THR A 151 9.94 -14.36 -9.73
C THR A 151 11.13 -15.13 -9.17
N GLY A 152 12.25 -15.14 -9.89
CA GLY A 152 13.50 -15.79 -9.43
C GLY A 152 14.14 -15.17 -8.17
N ASN A 153 13.92 -13.88 -7.89
CA ASN A 153 14.29 -13.24 -6.63
C ASN A 153 13.03 -12.80 -5.87
N PRO A 154 12.30 -13.70 -5.16
CA PRO A 154 11.04 -13.40 -4.46
C PRO A 154 11.23 -12.40 -3.30
N CYS A 155 10.15 -11.94 -2.64
CA CYS A 155 10.30 -11.06 -1.46
C CYS A 155 10.81 -11.84 -0.23
N PRO A 156 11.31 -11.19 0.85
CA PRO A 156 11.74 -11.89 2.07
C PRO A 156 10.67 -12.85 2.61
N VAL A 157 9.46 -12.31 2.83
CA VAL A 157 8.23 -13.02 3.26
C VAL A 157 7.70 -14.05 2.23
N CYS A 158 8.21 -14.02 0.99
CA CYS A 158 7.70 -14.84 -0.11
C CYS A 158 8.66 -15.97 -0.49
N ARG A 159 9.94 -15.82 -0.13
CA ARG A 159 10.98 -16.82 -0.33
C ARG A 159 10.67 -18.02 0.55
N ASP A 160 10.43 -17.75 1.83
CA ASP A 160 10.22 -18.76 2.85
C ASP A 160 8.73 -18.99 3.03
N GLU A 161 8.34 -20.25 3.18
CA GLU A 161 6.94 -20.67 3.23
C GLU A 161 6.35 -20.45 4.63
N PHE A 162 7.15 -20.71 5.67
CA PHE A 162 6.74 -20.62 7.07
C PHE A 162 6.61 -19.18 7.61
N LEU A 163 6.93 -18.15 6.82
CA LEU A 163 6.79 -16.75 7.21
C LEU A 163 5.40 -16.20 6.85
N VAL A 164 4.39 -16.63 7.60
CA VAL A 164 2.99 -16.24 7.40
C VAL A 164 2.69 -14.93 8.14
N VAL A 165 2.27 -13.90 7.39
CA VAL A 165 1.93 -12.58 7.95
C VAL A 165 0.48 -12.58 8.43
N GLU A 166 0.30 -12.91 9.72
CA GLU A 166 -0.98 -12.87 10.43
C GLU A 166 -0.89 -12.17 11.78
N TYR A 167 -2.00 -11.59 12.23
CA TYR A 167 -2.11 -10.76 13.44
C TYR A 167 -1.71 -11.47 14.74
N ARG A 168 -1.83 -12.81 14.78
CA ARG A 168 -1.40 -13.67 15.89
C ARG A 168 0.14 -13.76 16.00
N ASN A 169 0.87 -13.64 14.88
CA ASN A 169 2.34 -13.68 14.87
C ASN A 169 2.92 -12.27 15.12
N LEU A 170 2.99 -11.90 16.40
CA LEU A 170 3.53 -10.60 16.82
C LEU A 170 5.04 -10.48 16.61
N GLU A 171 5.79 -11.58 16.72
CA GLU A 171 7.25 -11.60 16.53
C GLU A 171 7.63 -11.17 15.10
N LEU A 172 6.92 -11.69 14.09
CA LEU A 172 7.10 -11.30 12.70
C LEU A 172 6.62 -9.87 12.44
N ILE A 173 5.44 -9.48 12.94
CA ILE A 173 4.86 -8.16 12.68
C ILE A 173 5.72 -7.02 13.26
N LYS A 174 6.24 -7.19 14.48
CA LYS A 174 7.09 -6.19 15.15
C LYS A 174 8.32 -5.81 14.32
N GLN A 175 8.91 -6.75 13.56
CA GLN A 175 10.07 -6.49 12.68
C GLN A 175 9.78 -5.52 11.51
N PHE A 176 8.51 -5.34 11.15
CA PHE A 176 8.08 -4.42 10.08
C PHE A 176 7.52 -3.10 10.61
N ILE A 177 7.57 -2.87 11.93
CA ILE A 177 7.16 -1.63 12.58
C ILE A 177 8.41 -0.87 13.02
N SER A 178 8.41 0.46 12.94
CA SER A 178 9.48 1.28 13.52
C SER A 178 9.35 1.33 15.06
N PRO A 179 10.41 1.05 15.83
CA PRO A 179 10.33 1.04 17.29
C PRO A 179 10.01 2.40 17.91
N PHE A 180 10.38 3.51 17.23
CA PHE A 180 10.19 4.87 17.74
C PHE A 180 8.84 5.49 17.38
N ASN A 181 8.29 5.22 16.19
CA ASN A 181 7.11 5.92 15.68
C ASN A 181 5.84 5.06 15.67
N GLY A 182 5.92 3.76 16.03
CA GLY A 182 4.81 2.80 15.91
C GLY A 182 4.27 2.57 14.48
N ALA A 183 4.92 3.17 13.47
CA ALA A 183 4.49 3.17 12.08
C ALA A 183 5.02 1.96 11.31
N VAL A 184 4.21 1.44 10.38
CA VAL A 184 4.60 0.33 9.51
C VAL A 184 5.62 0.83 8.48
N LEU A 185 6.74 0.12 8.33
CA LEU A 185 7.80 0.50 7.40
C LEU A 185 7.31 0.41 5.94
N PRO A 186 7.62 1.42 5.10
CA PRO A 186 7.17 1.44 3.72
C PRO A 186 7.84 0.32 2.89
N PRO A 187 7.17 -0.20 1.85
CA PRO A 187 7.66 -1.34 1.07
C PRO A 187 8.95 -1.04 0.29
N LEU A 188 9.32 0.24 0.14
CA LEU A 188 10.60 0.65 -0.45
C LEU A 188 11.79 0.34 0.48
N LYS A 189 11.60 0.37 1.80
CA LYS A 189 12.63 0.02 2.80
C LYS A 189 12.69 -1.50 3.01
N THR A 190 11.54 -2.15 3.18
CA THR A 190 11.42 -3.59 3.49
C THR A 190 11.44 -4.49 2.24
N ASN A 191 11.37 -3.91 1.04
CA ASN A 191 11.44 -4.59 -0.26
C ASN A 191 10.37 -5.68 -0.53
N ILE A 192 9.29 -5.70 0.25
CA ILE A 192 8.16 -6.63 0.06
C ILE A 192 7.28 -6.26 -1.15
N CYS A 193 6.63 -7.25 -1.76
CA CYS A 193 5.66 -7.00 -2.84
C CYS A 193 4.33 -6.43 -2.30
N GLN A 194 3.62 -5.66 -3.12
CA GLN A 194 2.47 -4.84 -2.69
C GLN A 194 1.35 -5.68 -2.04
N LYS A 195 1.05 -6.89 -2.54
CA LYS A 195 0.05 -7.81 -1.91
C LYS A 195 0.44 -8.18 -0.47
N GLN A 196 1.71 -8.47 -0.20
CA GLN A 196 2.17 -8.76 1.17
C GLN A 196 2.18 -7.51 2.05
N HIS A 197 2.52 -6.33 1.50
CA HIS A 197 2.41 -5.08 2.27
C HIS A 197 0.96 -4.76 2.67
N ARG A 198 -0.01 -4.99 1.79
CA ARG A 198 -1.45 -4.85 2.13
C ARG A 198 -1.87 -5.85 3.21
N ARG A 199 -1.47 -7.11 3.09
CA ARG A 199 -1.72 -8.13 4.14
C ARG A 199 -1.10 -7.74 5.48
N LEU A 200 0.11 -7.20 5.49
CA LEU A 200 0.77 -6.66 6.69
C LEU A 200 -0.02 -5.51 7.30
N LEU A 201 -0.50 -4.54 6.52
CA LEU A 201 -1.32 -3.44 7.03
C LEU A 201 -2.62 -3.95 7.67
N VAL A 202 -3.29 -4.92 7.04
CA VAL A 202 -4.49 -5.56 7.60
C VAL A 202 -4.16 -6.32 8.90
N ALA A 203 -3.06 -7.07 8.93
CA ALA A 203 -2.63 -7.83 10.11
C ALA A 203 -2.23 -6.91 11.28
N VAL A 204 -1.56 -5.79 11.01
CA VAL A 204 -1.22 -4.77 12.01
C VAL A 204 -2.48 -4.11 12.57
N ASN A 205 -3.45 -3.73 11.72
CA ASN A 205 -4.70 -3.14 12.19
C ASN A 205 -5.48 -4.14 13.05
N LYS A 206 -5.69 -5.38 12.57
CA LYS A 206 -6.29 -6.46 13.37
C LYS A 206 -5.58 -6.66 14.71
N ALA A 207 -4.25 -6.64 14.74
CA ALA A 207 -3.49 -6.79 16.00
C ALA A 207 -3.68 -5.61 16.97
N ARG A 208 -3.92 -4.39 16.48
CA ARG A 208 -4.30 -3.22 17.30
C ARG A 208 -5.74 -3.33 17.79
N ASP A 209 -6.67 -3.75 16.92
CA ASP A 209 -8.10 -3.91 17.23
C ASP A 209 -8.31 -4.98 18.32
N TYR A 210 -7.55 -6.08 18.27
CA TYR A 210 -7.52 -7.11 19.32
C TYR A 210 -6.68 -6.75 20.56
N GLY A 211 -6.02 -5.58 20.60
CA GLY A 211 -5.15 -5.17 21.72
C GLY A 211 -3.86 -5.98 21.87
N LEU A 212 -3.50 -6.82 20.89
CA LEU A 212 -2.28 -7.64 20.91
C LEU A 212 -1.00 -6.81 20.65
N LEU A 213 -1.15 -5.69 19.94
CA LEU A 213 -0.08 -4.76 19.63
C LEU A 213 -0.33 -3.43 20.33
N THR A 214 0.62 -3.01 21.17
CA THR A 214 0.61 -1.69 21.84
C THR A 214 0.84 -0.56 20.83
N TYR A 215 0.08 0.52 20.97
CA TYR A 215 0.23 1.74 20.17
C TYR A 215 -0.34 2.94 20.94
N ASP A 216 0.11 4.14 20.60
CA ASP A 216 -0.35 5.38 21.24
C ASP A 216 -1.73 5.79 20.70
N VAL A 217 -2.70 5.95 21.59
CA VAL A 217 -4.04 6.44 21.27
C VAL A 217 -4.13 7.92 21.61
N PRO A 218 -4.44 8.82 20.65
CA PRO A 218 -4.61 10.23 20.96
C PRO A 218 -5.86 10.46 21.82
N HIS A 219 -5.70 11.15 22.94
CA HIS A 219 -6.84 11.56 23.77
C HIS A 219 -7.66 12.63 23.06
N ARG A 220 -8.98 12.44 22.99
CA ARG A 220 -9.93 13.45 22.52
C ARG A 220 -10.46 14.23 23.70
N HIS A 221 -10.15 15.53 23.75
CA HIS A 221 -10.77 16.46 24.69
C HIS A 221 -12.15 16.87 24.17
N TYR A 222 -13.10 17.00 25.09
CA TYR A 222 -14.46 17.48 24.84
C TYR A 222 -14.70 18.68 25.75
N ASP A 223 -15.32 19.74 25.22
CA ASP A 223 -15.89 20.78 26.05
C ASP A 223 -17.29 20.35 26.48
N TYR A 224 -17.49 20.17 27.79
CA TYR A 224 -18.77 19.74 28.33
C TYR A 224 -19.78 20.88 28.47
N SER A 225 -19.34 22.15 28.39
CA SER A 225 -20.23 23.31 28.49
C SER A 225 -21.21 23.42 27.31
N GLU A 226 -20.88 22.83 26.16
CA GLU A 226 -21.78 22.73 24.99
C GLU A 226 -22.98 21.80 25.22
N TYR A 227 -22.90 20.86 26.17
CA TYR A 227 -23.89 19.79 26.37
C TYR A 227 -24.79 20.02 27.57
N TYR A 228 -24.29 20.68 28.61
CA TYR A 228 -25.08 21.06 29.76
C TYR A 228 -25.67 22.45 29.55
N GLN A 229 -27.00 22.51 29.37
CA GLN A 229 -27.71 23.79 29.47
C GLN A 229 -27.44 24.39 30.87
N PRO A 230 -27.23 25.71 31.00
CA PRO A 230 -27.15 26.34 32.30
C PRO A 230 -28.41 25.99 33.09
N GLN A 231 -28.25 25.30 34.23
CA GLN A 231 -29.38 25.11 35.12
C GLN A 231 -29.87 26.50 35.49
N GLN A 232 -31.16 26.77 35.24
CA GLN A 232 -31.79 27.98 35.72
C GLN A 232 -31.59 27.97 37.24
N GLN A 233 -30.87 28.97 37.74
CA GLN A 233 -30.82 29.23 39.16
C GLN A 233 -32.22 29.73 39.50
N ASP A 234 -33.05 28.79 39.95
CA ASP A 234 -34.32 29.12 40.57
C ASP A 234 -33.96 29.91 41.83
N ASP A 235 -33.95 31.24 41.69
CA ASP A 235 -33.75 32.19 42.78
C ASP A 235 -34.96 32.14 43.72
N THR A 236 -35.20 31.00 44.35
CA THR A 236 -36.01 30.86 45.57
C THR A 236 -35.26 31.57 46.69
N THR A 237 -35.23 32.90 46.57
CA THR A 237 -34.93 33.81 47.66
C THR A 237 -36.05 33.59 48.67
N GLU A 238 -35.82 32.69 49.62
CA GLU A 238 -36.68 32.51 50.81
C GLU A 238 -36.54 33.77 51.67
N ALA A 239 -37.21 34.83 51.22
CA ALA A 239 -37.35 36.07 51.92
C ALA A 239 -38.28 35.87 53.13
N GLY A 240 -37.68 35.51 54.26
CA GLY A 240 -38.23 35.76 55.59
C GLY A 240 -38.58 34.51 56.41
N ARG A 241 -37.70 34.22 57.38
CA ARG A 241 -38.10 34.21 58.79
C ARG A 241 -36.95 34.59 59.71
#